data_AF-A0AAE2CY40-F1
#
_entry.id   AF-A0AAE2CY40-F1
#
_cell.length_a   1.000
_cell.length_b   1.000
_cell.length_c   1.000
_cell.angle_alpha   90.00
_cell.angle_beta   90.00
_cell.angle_gamma   90.00
#
_symmetry.space_group_name_H-M   'P 1'
#
loop_
_entity.id
_entity.type
_entity.pdbx_description
1 polymer ?
#
loop_
_entity_poly.entity_id
_entity_poly.type
_entity_poly.pdbx_seq_one_letter_code
_entity_poly.pdbx_strand_id
1 'polypeptide(L)'
;MWLRHPEFLSTVATNCSFPTLHTGMKGLAEKLRRLKNHLKHWNATVFGDVFSTVKTAEEAAAAAEKRYDTDPSESNLLELNWMTAKWQLAISAREDYWRQKSACK
;
A
#
# COMPACT_ATOMS: atom_id res chain seq x y z
N MET A 1 -1.67 -5.92 2.53
CA MET A 1 -1.16 -4.95 1.54
C MET A 1 -0.54 -5.64 0.33
N TRP A 2 0.68 -6.20 0.41
CA TRP A 2 1.33 -6.82 -0.76
C TRP A 2 0.59 -8.05 -1.31
N LEU A 3 0.26 -9.02 -0.46
CA LEU A 3 -0.41 -10.27 -0.87
C LEU A 3 -1.83 -10.07 -1.43
N ARG A 4 -2.43 -8.90 -1.19
CA ARG A 4 -3.75 -8.52 -1.72
C ARG A 4 -3.65 -7.81 -3.07
N HIS A 5 -2.44 -7.39 -3.48
CA HIS A 5 -2.25 -6.74 -4.76
C HIS A 5 -2.19 -7.79 -5.88
N PRO A 6 -2.99 -7.64 -6.95
CA PRO A 6 -3.07 -8.63 -8.03
C PRO A 6 -1.70 -8.95 -8.66
N GLU A 7 -0.85 -7.93 -8.78
CA GLU A 7 0.46 -8.07 -9.43
C GLU A 7 1.59 -8.59 -8.51
N PHE A 8 1.32 -8.83 -7.22
CA PHE A 8 2.39 -9.22 -6.31
C PHE A 8 3.04 -10.56 -6.72
N LEU A 9 2.23 -11.58 -6.96
CA LEU A 9 2.74 -12.90 -7.32
C LEU A 9 3.45 -12.91 -8.67
N SER A 10 2.91 -12.20 -9.67
CA SER A 10 3.55 -12.06 -10.98
C SER A 10 4.89 -11.32 -10.88
N THR A 11 4.97 -10.30 -10.04
CA THR A 11 6.20 -9.56 -9.75
C THR A 11 7.29 -10.46 -9.16
N VAL A 12 6.94 -11.28 -8.16
CA VAL A 12 7.88 -12.23 -7.55
C VAL A 12 8.31 -13.32 -8.54
N ALA A 13 7.37 -13.90 -9.28
CA ALA A 13 7.64 -14.94 -10.27
C ALA A 13 8.57 -14.45 -11.38
N THR A 14 8.32 -13.25 -11.89
CA THR A 14 9.17 -12.59 -12.90
C THR A 14 10.57 -12.37 -12.36
N ASN A 15 10.70 -11.87 -11.12
CA ASN A 15 12.02 -11.66 -10.50
C ASN A 15 12.82 -12.96 -10.35
N CYS A 16 12.16 -14.05 -9.95
CA CYS A 16 12.78 -15.36 -9.76
C CYS A 16 13.21 -16.03 -11.07
N SER A 17 12.56 -15.69 -12.18
CA SER A 17 12.82 -16.24 -13.51
C SER A 17 14.06 -15.65 -14.18
N PHE A 18 14.51 -14.45 -13.77
CA PHE A 18 15.73 -13.87 -14.34
C PHE A 18 16.97 -14.72 -14.01
N PRO A 19 17.86 -14.94 -15.00
CA PRO A 19 19.06 -15.73 -14.81
C PRO A 19 19.99 -15.10 -13.77
N THR A 20 20.84 -15.93 -13.18
CA THR A 20 21.91 -15.52 -12.26
C THR A 20 23.22 -16.14 -12.73
N LEU A 21 24.31 -15.38 -12.64
CA LEU A 21 25.65 -15.86 -12.98
C LEU A 21 26.11 -17.00 -12.05
N HIS A 22 25.62 -16.99 -10.81
CA HIS A 22 25.94 -17.98 -9.79
C HIS A 22 24.86 -19.06 -9.69
N THR A 23 25.27 -20.26 -9.30
CA THR A 23 24.40 -21.41 -9.01
C THR A 23 24.37 -21.71 -7.50
N GLY A 24 23.54 -22.68 -7.09
CA GLY A 24 23.40 -23.09 -5.69
C GLY A 24 23.01 -21.93 -4.77
N MET A 25 23.58 -21.90 -3.57
CA MET A 25 23.27 -20.89 -2.55
C MET A 25 23.66 -19.46 -2.98
N LYS A 26 24.72 -19.31 -3.77
CA LYS A 26 25.15 -18.00 -4.28
C LYS A 26 24.15 -17.45 -5.30
N GLY A 27 23.62 -18.31 -6.17
CA GLY A 27 22.54 -17.95 -7.10
C GLY A 27 21.27 -17.54 -6.35
N LEU A 28 20.88 -18.30 -5.33
CA LEU A 28 19.72 -17.99 -4.49
C LEU A 28 19.87 -16.63 -3.78
N ALA A 29 21.03 -16.36 -3.15
CA ALA A 29 21.30 -15.10 -2.47
C ALA A 29 21.18 -13.90 -3.42
N GLU A 30 21.67 -14.02 -4.66
CA GLU A 30 21.55 -12.98 -5.67
C GLU A 30 20.10 -12.74 -6.10
N LYS A 31 19.32 -13.81 -6.31
CA LYS A 31 17.87 -13.69 -6.58
C LYS A 31 17.14 -12.96 -5.45
N LEU A 32 17.43 -13.30 -4.20
CA LEU A 32 16.83 -12.66 -3.03
C LEU A 32 17.22 -11.19 -2.91
N ARG A 33 18.50 -10.85 -3.16
CA ARG A 33 18.99 -9.46 -3.15
C ARG A 33 18.29 -8.62 -4.22
N ARG A 34 18.16 -9.16 -5.43
CA ARG A 34 17.45 -8.52 -6.54
C ARG A 34 15.97 -8.34 -6.22
N LEU A 35 15.31 -9.39 -5.70
CA LEU A 35 13.91 -9.34 -5.30
C LEU A 35 13.68 -8.26 -4.23
N LYS A 36 14.54 -8.19 -3.21
CA LYS A 36 14.48 -7.16 -2.17
C LYS A 36 14.52 -5.74 -2.74
N ASN A 37 15.44 -5.47 -3.68
CA ASN A 37 15.55 -4.15 -4.30
C ASN A 37 14.34 -3.83 -5.17
N HIS A 38 13.86 -4.80 -5.94
CA HIS A 38 12.67 -4.65 -6.76
C HIS A 38 11.43 -4.38 -5.91
N LEU A 39 11.22 -5.14 -4.82
CA LEU A 39 10.10 -4.94 -3.90
C LEU A 39 10.17 -3.59 -3.18
N LYS A 40 11.36 -3.08 -2.86
CA LYS A 40 11.50 -1.71 -2.32
C LYS A 40 10.98 -0.66 -3.30
N HIS A 41 11.38 -0.76 -4.56
CA HIS A 41 10.92 0.16 -5.60
C HIS A 41 9.42 0.02 -5.84
N TRP A 42 8.95 -1.22 -6.04
CA TRP A 42 7.54 -1.54 -6.25
C TRP A 42 6.64 -1.08 -5.09
N ASN A 43 7.10 -1.23 -3.85
CA ASN A 43 6.37 -0.73 -2.69
C ASN A 43 6.22 0.80 -2.73
N ALA A 44 7.29 1.52 -3.07
CA ALA A 44 7.25 2.98 -3.16
C ALA A 44 6.36 3.47 -4.32
N THR A 45 6.31 2.76 -5.45
CA THR A 45 5.50 3.17 -6.61
C THR A 45 4.02 2.80 -6.48
N VAL A 46 3.71 1.62 -5.93
CA VAL A 46 2.33 1.12 -5.84
C VAL A 46 1.61 1.65 -4.60
N PHE A 47 2.30 1.69 -3.46
CA PHE A 47 1.70 2.04 -2.18
C PHE A 47 2.12 3.40 -1.65
N GLY A 48 3.22 3.96 -2.15
CA GLY A 48 3.75 5.24 -1.69
C GLY A 48 4.06 5.26 -0.20
N ASP A 49 3.97 6.45 0.39
CA ASP A 49 4.01 6.60 1.83
C ASP A 49 2.58 6.44 2.40
N VAL A 50 2.35 5.28 3.00
CA VAL A 50 1.07 4.91 3.64
C VAL A 50 0.70 5.86 4.77
N PHE A 51 1.68 6.41 5.50
CA PHE A 51 1.41 7.35 6.59
C PHE A 51 0.94 8.70 6.05
N SER A 52 1.61 9.20 5.00
CA SER A 52 1.16 10.41 4.31
C SER A 52 -0.25 10.23 3.71
N THR A 53 -0.53 9.06 3.12
CA THR A 53 -1.82 8.75 2.51
C THR A 53 -2.95 8.76 3.54
N VAL A 54 -2.72 8.16 4.71
CA VAL A 54 -3.71 8.20 5.81
C VAL A 54 -3.96 9.63 6.27
N LYS A 55 -2.89 10.41 6.48
CA LYS A 55 -3.00 11.80 6.94
C LYS A 55 -3.80 12.65 5.94
N THR A 56 -3.49 12.57 4.65
CA THR A 56 -4.22 13.32 3.62
C THR A 56 -5.67 12.87 3.49
N ALA A 57 -5.95 11.58 3.64
CA ALA A 57 -7.32 11.07 3.62
C ALA A 57 -8.14 11.51 4.85
N GLU A 58 -7.50 11.56 6.03
CA GLU A 58 -8.08 12.08 7.26
C GLU A 58 -8.42 13.57 7.14
N GLU A 59 -7.48 14.38 6.66
CA GLU A 59 -7.69 15.81 6.41
C GLU A 59 -8.83 16.06 5.41
N ALA A 60 -8.92 15.25 4.35
CA ALA A 60 -10.00 15.33 3.36
C ALA A 60 -11.36 14.94 3.95
N ALA A 61 -11.42 13.91 4.79
CA ALA A 61 -12.65 13.50 5.48
C ALA A 61 -13.13 14.59 6.46
N ALA A 62 -12.22 15.15 7.27
CA ALA A 62 -12.53 16.25 8.18
C ALA A 62 -13.00 17.52 7.43
N ALA A 63 -12.42 17.80 6.26
CA ALA A 63 -12.86 18.91 5.42
C ALA A 63 -14.28 18.68 4.85
N ALA A 64 -14.60 17.45 4.44
CA ALA A 64 -15.95 17.10 3.97
C ALA A 64 -16.98 17.16 5.10
N GLU A 65 -16.61 16.75 6.32
CA GLU A 65 -17.46 16.85 7.51
C GLU A 65 -17.81 18.31 7.82
N LYS A 66 -16.81 19.20 7.82
CA LYS A 66 -17.02 20.64 8.01
C LYS A 66 -17.94 21.26 6.94
N ARG A 67 -17.87 20.78 5.69
CA ARG A 67 -18.77 21.24 4.61
C ARG A 67 -20.21 20.81 4.88
N TYR A 68 -20.40 19.56 5.29
CA TYR A 68 -21.72 19.03 5.65
C TYR A 68 -22.31 19.75 6.88
N ASP A 69 -21.50 20.06 7.89
CA ASP A 69 -21.95 20.86 9.05
C ASP A 69 -22.43 22.26 8.65
N THR A 70 -21.85 22.83 7.59
CA THR A 70 -22.22 24.15 7.08
C THR A 70 -23.46 24.08 6.18
N ASP A 71 -23.55 23.06 5.34
CA ASP A 71 -24.67 22.80 4.43
C ASP A 71 -25.03 21.30 4.41
N PRO A 72 -26.09 20.89 5.13
CA PRO A 72 -26.56 19.50 5.21
C PRO A 72 -27.28 19.02 3.93
N SER A 73 -26.68 19.21 2.76
CA SER A 73 -27.22 18.74 1.48
C SER A 73 -26.84 17.29 1.18
N GLU A 74 -27.67 16.61 0.37
CA GLU A 74 -27.44 15.22 -0.04
C GLU A 74 -26.09 15.05 -0.78
N SER A 75 -25.69 16.04 -1.57
CA SER A 75 -24.39 16.05 -2.25
C SER A 75 -23.22 16.05 -1.25
N ASN A 76 -23.29 16.88 -0.20
CA ASN A 76 -22.24 16.96 0.81
C ASN A 76 -22.21 15.69 1.67
N LEU A 77 -23.36 15.07 1.93
CA LEU A 77 -23.43 13.78 2.61
C LEU A 77 -22.75 12.67 1.79
N LEU A 78 -22.98 12.65 0.48
CA LEU A 78 -22.33 11.70 -0.42
C LEU A 78 -20.81 11.91 -0.46
N GLU A 79 -20.36 13.17 -0.52
CA GLU A 79 -18.93 13.51 -0.46
C GLU A 79 -18.31 13.05 0.86
N LEU A 80 -18.96 13.33 2.00
CA LEU A 80 -18.51 12.89 3.32
C LEU A 80 -18.38 11.37 3.40
N ASN A 81 -19.40 10.64 2.96
CA ASN A 81 -19.38 9.18 2.94
C ASN A 81 -18.23 8.64 2.07
N TRP A 82 -18.02 9.23 0.91
CA TRP A 82 -16.94 8.83 0.01
C TRP A 82 -15.55 9.08 0.61
N MET A 83 -15.32 10.27 1.18
CA MET A 83 -14.05 10.61 1.83
C MET A 83 -13.80 9.75 3.07
N THR A 84 -14.84 9.47 3.85
CA THR A 84 -14.76 8.59 5.03
C THR A 84 -14.40 7.17 4.63
N ALA A 85 -15.05 6.61 3.60
CA ALA A 85 -14.71 5.28 3.08
C ALA A 85 -13.25 5.24 2.59
N LYS A 86 -12.78 6.28 1.90
CA LYS A 86 -11.38 6.39 1.47
C LYS A 86 -10.40 6.43 2.65
N TRP A 87 -10.73 7.16 3.72
CA TRP A 87 -9.93 7.20 4.94
C TRP A 87 -9.88 5.84 5.64
N GLN A 88 -11.01 5.13 5.76
CA GLN A 88 -11.07 3.78 6.30
C GLN A 88 -10.21 2.78 5.51
N LEU A 89 -10.24 2.86 4.18
CA LEU A 89 -9.37 2.05 3.31
C LEU A 89 -7.89 2.34 3.57
N ALA A 90 -7.51 3.61 3.73
CA ALA A 90 -6.14 4.00 4.04
C ALA A 90 -5.69 3.46 5.42
N ILE A 91 -6.57 3.50 6.44
CA ILE A 91 -6.30 2.90 7.75
C ILE A 91 -6.06 1.39 7.63
N SER A 92 -6.93 0.67 6.91
CA SER A 92 -6.77 -0.77 6.70
C SER A 92 -5.43 -1.09 6.02
N ALA A 93 -5.00 -0.26 5.06
CA ALA A 93 -3.70 -0.40 4.42
C ALA A 93 -2.53 -0.20 5.40
N ARG A 94 -2.64 0.75 6.33
CA ARG A 94 -1.66 0.99 7.41
C ARG A 94 -1.61 -0.16 8.41
N GLU A 95 -2.75 -0.72 8.79
CA GLU A 95 -2.82 -1.89 9.68
C GLU A 95 -2.16 -3.12 9.04
N ASP A 96 -2.44 -3.37 7.77
CA ASP A 96 -1.80 -4.42 6.99
C ASP A 96 -0.27 -4.25 6.95
N TYR A 97 0.21 -3.02 6.76
CA TYR A 97 1.64 -2.71 6.81
C TYR A 97 2.27 -3.12 8.17
N TRP A 98 1.64 -2.72 9.28
CA TRP A 98 2.14 -3.05 10.61
C TRP A 98 2.08 -4.55 10.91
N ARG A 99 1.01 -5.23 10.48
CA ARG A 99 0.88 -6.69 10.60
C ARG A 99 2.01 -7.41 9.87
N GLN A 100 2.39 -6.94 8.67
CA GLN A 100 3.52 -7.51 7.94
C GLN A 100 4.84 -7.26 8.67
N LYS A 101 5.05 -6.06 9.20
CA LYS A 101 6.27 -5.70 9.94
C LYS A 101 6.44 -6.47 11.24
N SER A 102 5.37 -6.73 11.98
CA SER A 102 5.41 -7.46 13.25
C SER A 102 5.57 -8.98 13.08
N ALA A 103 5.19 -9.52 11.91
CA ALA A 103 5.36 -10.93 11.57
C ALA A 103 6.79 -11.31 11.14
N CYS A 104 7.64 -10.33 10.81
CA CYS A 104 9.07 -10.56 10.58
C CYS A 104 9.80 -10.60 11.93
N LYS A 105 9.96 -11.79 12.52
CA LYS A 105 10.83 -12.07 13.67
C LYS A 105 12.10 -12.80 13.22
#